data_AF-A0A4P6JIV2-F1
#
_entry.id   AF-A0A4P6JIV2-F1
#
_cell.length_a   1.000
_cell.length_b   1.000
_cell.length_c   1.000
_cell.angle_alpha   90.00
_cell.angle_beta   90.00
_cell.angle_gamma   90.00
#
_symmetry.space_group_name_H-M   'P 1'
#
loop_
_entity.id
_entity.type
_entity.pdbx_description
1 polymer ?
#
loop_
_entity_poly.entity_id
_entity_poly.type
_entity_poly.pdbx_seq_one_letter_code
_entity_poly.pdbx_strand_id
1 'polypeptide(L)'
;MGKDDRILDAPAQQQADERARKQEPQLSQVAQLRAQIEAELTAMQQGLTGLASGTARHHIISAKLRRVDHLTGELAHHVGEKVATDMSCQAYVRVFDAEQAEEPRHE
;
A
#
# COMPACT_ATOMS: atom_id res chain seq x y z
N MET A 1 -47.97 -3.71 -43.28
CA MET A 1 -47.50 -2.44 -42.66
C MET A 1 -46.81 -2.81 -41.36
N GLY A 2 -45.50 -3.02 -41.42
CA GLY A 2 -44.66 -3.27 -40.26
C GLY A 2 -43.69 -2.11 -40.17
N LYS A 3 -43.82 -1.30 -39.12
CA LYS A 3 -42.96 -0.15 -38.90
C LYS A 3 -42.96 0.16 -37.40
N ASP A 4 -41.73 0.23 -36.89
CA ASP A 4 -41.32 1.01 -35.73
C ASP A 4 -41.84 0.46 -34.38
N ASP A 5 -41.02 0.17 -33.36
CA ASP A 5 -39.80 0.82 -32.92
C ASP A 5 -38.89 -0.20 -32.22
N ARG A 6 -37.68 -0.39 -32.77
CA ARG A 6 -36.57 -0.97 -32.02
C ARG A 6 -36.03 0.11 -31.08
N ILE A 7 -36.49 0.11 -29.83
CA ILE A 7 -35.75 0.76 -28.76
C ILE A 7 -34.48 -0.06 -28.52
N LEU A 8 -33.36 0.51 -28.96
CA LEU A 8 -32.02 -0.04 -28.78
C LEU A 8 -31.65 0.01 -27.29
N ASP A 9 -31.64 -1.17 -26.66
CA ASP A 9 -30.93 -1.45 -25.41
C ASP A 9 -29.42 -1.29 -25.63
N ALA A 10 -28.87 -0.12 -25.33
CA ALA A 10 -27.42 0.05 -25.18
C ALA A 10 -27.10 1.19 -24.21
N PRO A 11 -26.70 0.88 -22.96
CA PRO A 11 -25.51 1.55 -22.41
C PRO A 11 -24.65 0.70 -21.45
N ALA A 12 -24.73 -0.64 -21.45
CA ALA A 12 -23.98 -1.45 -20.47
C ALA A 12 -22.47 -1.56 -20.75
N GLN A 13 -22.05 -1.55 -22.02
CA GLN A 13 -20.66 -1.83 -22.39
C GLN A 13 -19.72 -0.62 -22.25
N GLN A 14 -20.21 0.60 -22.46
CA GLN A 14 -19.38 1.81 -22.37
C GLN A 14 -18.94 2.14 -20.94
N GLN A 15 -19.73 1.77 -19.92
CA GLN A 15 -19.38 2.02 -18.52
C GLN A 15 -18.32 1.05 -17.96
N ALA A 16 -18.20 -0.16 -18.51
CA ALA A 16 -17.20 -1.13 -18.05
C ALA A 16 -15.78 -0.76 -18.53
N ASP A 17 -15.64 -0.34 -19.79
CA ASP A 17 -14.37 0.07 -20.38
C ASP A 17 -13.79 1.34 -19.72
N GLU A 18 -14.66 2.30 -19.34
CA GLU A 18 -14.21 3.53 -18.69
C GLU A 18 -13.80 3.33 -17.23
N ARG A 19 -14.45 2.38 -16.53
CA ARG A 19 -14.06 1.99 -15.16
C ARG A 19 -12.70 1.31 -15.14
N ALA A 20 -12.46 0.36 -16.05
CA ALA A 20 -11.18 -0.33 -16.13
C ALA A 20 -10.01 0.64 -16.37
N ARG A 21 -10.15 1.58 -17.32
CA ARG A 21 -9.11 2.59 -17.61
C ARG A 21 -8.83 3.56 -16.45
N LYS A 22 -9.83 3.88 -15.61
CA LYS A 22 -9.63 4.72 -14.42
C LYS A 22 -9.07 3.92 -13.23
N GLN A 23 -9.32 2.61 -13.17
CA GLN A 23 -8.88 1.73 -12.09
C GLN A 23 -7.43 1.23 -12.26
N GLU A 24 -6.95 1.02 -13.49
CA GLU A 24 -5.55 0.63 -13.76
C GLU A 24 -4.49 1.58 -13.15
N PRO A 25 -4.55 2.92 -13.33
CA PRO A 25 -3.59 3.82 -12.72
C PRO A 25 -3.75 3.90 -11.20
N GLN A 26 -4.97 3.78 -10.67
CA GLN A 26 -5.21 3.81 -9.22
C GLN A 26 -4.65 2.56 -8.53
N LEU A 27 -4.84 1.37 -9.10
CA LEU A 27 -4.27 0.13 -8.57
C LEU A 27 -2.74 0.14 -8.61
N SER A 28 -2.16 0.67 -9.70
CA SER A 28 -0.71 0.85 -9.80
C SER A 28 -0.18 1.85 -8.76
N GLN A 29 -0.87 2.98 -8.56
CA GLN A 29 -0.49 3.99 -7.57
C GLN A 29 -0.55 3.45 -6.14
N VAL A 30 -1.62 2.70 -5.81
CA VAL A 30 -1.78 2.01 -4.52
C VAL A 30 -0.67 0.99 -4.28
N ALA A 31 -0.31 0.21 -5.31
CA ALA A 31 0.79 -0.75 -5.22
C ALA A 31 2.15 -0.06 -4.98
N GLN A 32 2.41 1.04 -5.67
CA GLN A 32 3.63 1.83 -5.49
C GLN A 32 3.72 2.48 -4.10
N LEU A 33 2.61 3.03 -3.59
CA LEU A 33 2.55 3.61 -2.25
C LEU A 33 2.79 2.53 -1.19
N ARG A 34 2.18 1.34 -1.35
CA ARG A 34 2.42 0.22 -0.43
C ARG A 34 3.89 -0.22 -0.43
N ALA A 35 4.50 -0.36 -1.60
CA ALA A 35 5.91 -0.75 -1.70
C ALA A 35 6.85 0.29 -1.06
N GLN A 36 6.54 1.58 -1.18
CA GLN A 36 7.29 2.64 -0.51
C GLN A 36 7.13 2.58 1.02
N ILE A 37 5.92 2.34 1.53
CA ILE A 37 5.67 2.14 2.96
C ILE A 37 6.51 0.97 3.49
N GLU A 38 6.47 -0.17 2.81
CA GLU A 38 7.26 -1.35 3.16
C GLU A 38 8.77 -1.04 3.17
N ALA A 39 9.29 -0.32 2.17
CA ALA A 39 10.70 0.07 2.12
C ALA A 39 11.13 1.01 3.25
N GLU A 40 10.30 1.99 3.61
CA GLU A 40 10.58 2.92 4.72
C GLU A 40 10.56 2.19 6.07
N LEU A 41 9.64 1.24 6.25
CA LEU A 41 9.56 0.40 7.45
C LEU A 41 10.77 -0.54 7.56
N THR A 42 11.22 -1.16 6.48
CA THR A 42 12.43 -2.00 6.47
C THR A 42 13.67 -1.18 6.82
N ALA A 43 13.82 0.01 6.23
CA ALA A 43 14.92 0.91 6.57
C ALA A 43 14.87 1.36 8.05
N MET A 44 13.67 1.55 8.59
CA MET A 44 13.47 1.87 10.01
C MET A 44 13.87 0.70 10.91
N GLN A 45 13.47 -0.53 10.58
CA GLN A 45 13.86 -1.74 11.29
C GLN A 45 15.38 -1.89 11.34
N GLN A 46 16.05 -1.79 10.19
CA GLN A 46 17.51 -1.81 10.12
C GLN A 46 18.15 -0.69 10.96
N GLY A 47 17.54 0.50 10.97
CA GLY A 47 17.95 1.61 11.81
C GLY A 47 17.79 1.33 13.31
N LEU A 48 16.78 0.58 13.72
CA LEU A 48 16.57 0.17 15.11
C LEU A 48 17.60 -0.89 15.55
N THR A 49 17.89 -1.87 14.71
CA THR A 49 18.99 -2.84 14.93
C THR A 49 20.35 -2.13 14.99
N GLY A 50 20.55 -1.15 14.10
CA GLY A 50 21.72 -0.25 14.13
C GLY A 50 21.80 0.58 15.41
N LEU A 51 20.67 1.08 15.92
CA LEU A 51 20.62 1.86 17.16
C LEU A 51 20.98 0.99 18.37
N ALA A 52 20.45 -0.23 18.44
CA ALA A 52 20.77 -1.21 19.48
C ALA A 52 22.25 -1.61 19.48
N SER A 53 22.90 -1.62 18.31
CA SER A 53 24.35 -1.85 18.17
C SER A 53 25.21 -0.59 18.32
N GLY A 54 24.61 0.58 18.58
CA GLY A 54 25.31 1.86 18.74
C GLY A 54 25.76 2.53 17.42
N THR A 55 25.32 2.03 16.28
CA THR A 55 25.74 2.47 14.93
C THR A 55 24.76 3.42 14.24
N ALA A 56 23.50 3.50 14.68
CA ALA A 56 22.49 4.40 14.12
C ALA A 56 22.04 5.49 15.11
N ARG A 57 21.53 6.60 14.56
CA ARG A 57 21.06 7.76 15.34
C ARG A 57 19.53 7.86 15.25
N HIS A 58 18.86 8.13 16.38
CA HIS A 58 17.39 8.21 16.51
C HIS A 58 16.70 9.13 15.48
N HIS A 59 17.36 10.21 15.03
CA HIS A 59 16.79 11.13 14.04
C HIS A 59 16.42 10.46 12.71
N ILE A 60 17.13 9.39 12.31
CA ILE A 60 16.85 8.63 11.08
C ILE A 60 15.53 7.89 11.24
N ILE A 61 15.32 7.21 12.37
CA ILE A 61 14.10 6.46 12.68
C ILE A 61 12.88 7.39 12.67
N SER A 62 12.97 8.55 13.34
CA SER A 62 11.87 9.52 13.35
C SER A 62 11.56 10.09 11.96
N ALA A 63 12.57 10.26 11.09
CA ALA A 63 12.35 10.70 9.72
C ALA A 63 11.62 9.63 8.89
N LYS A 64 11.97 8.35 9.09
CA LYS A 64 11.31 7.21 8.44
C LYS A 64 9.85 7.08 8.85
N LEU A 65 9.55 7.22 10.15
CA LEU A 65 8.18 7.16 10.64
C LEU A 65 7.30 8.29 10.07
N ARG A 66 7.82 9.51 10.00
CA ARG A 66 7.11 10.63 9.34
C ARG A 66 6.87 10.37 7.85
N ARG A 67 7.79 9.69 7.18
CA ARG A 67 7.64 9.35 5.76
C ARG A 67 6.55 8.30 5.57
N VAL A 68 6.48 7.29 6.43
CA VAL A 68 5.40 6.29 6.45
C VAL A 68 4.05 6.98 6.67
N ASP A 69 3.94 7.88 7.64
CA ASP A 69 2.71 8.64 7.92
C ASP A 69 2.22 9.42 6.69
N HIS A 70 3.13 10.15 6.02
CA HIS A 70 2.81 10.87 4.79
C HIS A 70 2.33 9.93 3.67
N LEU A 71 3.02 8.82 3.43
CA LEU A 71 2.64 7.85 2.40
C LEU A 71 1.30 7.18 2.69
N THR A 72 0.98 6.93 3.97
CA THR A 72 -0.32 6.41 4.39
C THR A 72 -1.43 7.43 4.16
N GLY A 73 -1.16 8.73 4.36
CA GLY A 73 -2.06 9.81 3.97
C GLY A 73 -2.34 9.84 2.46
N GLU A 74 -1.29 9.73 1.64
CA GLU A 74 -1.44 9.64 0.18
C GLU A 74 -2.23 8.40 -0.24
N LEU A 75 -1.98 7.26 0.41
CA LEU A 75 -2.71 6.03 0.18
C LEU A 75 -4.20 6.19 0.53
N ALA A 76 -4.52 6.91 1.62
CA ALA A 76 -5.89 7.20 2.03
C ALA A 76 -6.68 7.97 0.97
N HIS A 77 -6.03 8.84 0.18
CA HIS A 77 -6.70 9.51 -0.95
C HIS A 77 -7.14 8.55 -2.06
N HIS A 78 -6.54 7.38 -2.17
CA HIS A 78 -6.86 6.39 -3.19
C HIS A 78 -7.80 5.28 -2.71
N VAL A 79 -7.65 4.80 -1.46
CA VAL A 79 -8.40 3.64 -0.94
C VAL A 79 -9.29 3.94 0.26
N GLY A 80 -9.27 5.18 0.75
CA GLY A 80 -9.93 5.58 1.99
C GLY A 80 -9.08 5.32 3.23
N GLU A 81 -9.28 6.15 4.25
CA GLU A 81 -8.45 6.21 5.47
C GLU A 81 -8.37 4.88 6.22
N LYS A 82 -9.51 4.20 6.38
CA LYS A 82 -9.56 2.90 7.09
C LYS A 82 -8.73 1.83 6.38
N VAL A 83 -8.82 1.76 5.04
CA VAL A 83 -8.11 0.76 4.25
C VAL A 83 -6.62 1.09 4.20
N ALA A 84 -6.25 2.36 4.03
CA ALA A 84 -4.87 2.80 4.06
C ALA A 84 -4.19 2.50 5.40
N THR A 85 -4.89 2.77 6.51
CA THR A 85 -4.40 2.46 7.87
C THR A 85 -4.18 0.96 8.04
N ASP A 86 -5.16 0.12 7.65
CA ASP A 86 -5.04 -1.33 7.75
C ASP A 86 -3.88 -1.87 6.90
N MET A 87 -3.72 -1.37 5.67
CA MET A 87 -2.58 -1.72 4.80
C MET A 87 -1.24 -1.32 5.42
N SER A 88 -1.15 -0.14 6.04
CA SER A 88 0.06 0.33 6.73
C SER A 88 0.37 -0.53 7.97
N CYS A 89 -0.64 -0.88 8.76
CA CYS A 89 -0.49 -1.78 9.90
C CYS A 89 -0.01 -3.17 9.47
N GLN A 90 -0.60 -3.73 8.40
CA GLN A 90 -0.16 -5.01 7.86
C GLN A 90 1.27 -4.97 7.32
N ALA A 91 1.67 -3.86 6.68
CA ALA A 91 3.05 -3.67 6.24
C ALA A 91 4.01 -3.61 7.45
N TYR A 92 3.62 -2.92 8.52
CA TYR A 92 4.38 -2.88 9.77
C TYR A 92 4.57 -4.28 10.37
N VAL A 93 3.46 -5.01 10.57
CA VAL A 93 3.47 -6.38 11.09
C VAL A 93 4.38 -7.26 10.23
N ARG A 94 4.26 -7.22 8.90
CA ARG A 94 5.10 -8.02 8.01
C ARG A 94 6.59 -7.72 8.14
N VAL A 95 6.97 -6.45 8.22
CA VAL A 95 8.39 -6.08 8.32
C VAL A 95 8.95 -6.47 9.69
N PHE A 96 8.22 -6.18 10.77
CA PHE A 96 8.72 -6.33 12.14
C PHE A 96 8.52 -7.73 12.74
N ASP A 97 7.52 -8.50 12.31
CA ASP A 97 7.32 -9.89 12.78
C ASP A 97 8.09 -10.93 11.95
N ALA A 98 8.64 -10.56 10.78
CA ALA A 98 9.43 -11.47 9.95
C ALA A 98 10.70 -12.00 10.65
N GLU A 99 11.18 -11.37 11.72
CA GLU A 99 12.31 -11.87 12.53
C GLU A 99 11.96 -13.07 13.41
N GLN A 100 10.69 -13.39 13.66
CA GLN A 100 10.32 -14.54 14.49
C GLN A 100 10.28 -15.88 13.73
N ALA A 101 10.47 -15.88 12.41
CA ALA A 101 10.36 -17.07 11.56
C ALA A 101 11.71 -17.73 11.20
N GLU A 102 12.86 -17.13 11.56
CA GLU A 102 14.21 -17.61 11.23
C GLU A 102 15.02 -17.99 12.50
N GLU A 103 14.47 -18.86 13.35
CA GLU A 103 15.29 -19.75 14.20
C GLU A 103 14.74 -21.19 14.15
N PRO A 104 15.15 -22.04 13.20
CA PRO A 104 15.30 -23.45 13.51
C PRO A 104 16.60 -23.60 14.30
N ARG A 105 16.51 -23.54 15.63
CA ARG A 105 17.56 -24.09 16.49
C ARG A 105 17.65 -25.59 16.21
N HIS A 106 18.57 -25.96 15.32
CA HIS A 106 19.05 -27.31 15.18
C HIS A 106 20.05 -27.57 16.32
N GLU A 107 19.60 -28.28 17.36
CA GLU A 107 20.47 -29.08 18.23
C GLU A 107 20.74 -30.44 17.60
#